data_AF-M1VKS3-F1
#
_entry.id   AF-M1VKS3-F1
#
_cell.length_a   1.000
_cell.length_b   1.000
_cell.length_c   1.000
_cell.angle_alpha   90.00
_cell.angle_beta   90.00
_cell.angle_gamma   90.00
#
_symmetry.space_group_name_H-M   'P 1'
#
loop_
_entity.id
_entity.type
_entity.pdbx_description
1 polymer ?
#
loop_
_entity_poly.entity_id
_entity_poly.type
_entity_poly.pdbx_seq_one_letter_code
_entity_poly.pdbx_strand_id
1 'polypeptide(L)'
;MPLEPVGHFRYFIAFGSNEGARLRTITSALRSLCAIGEIDATSNLYETEPLYEASQPVFLNGVVALQTDREPFELLSELQRIEKDHGRERSTDTEKRFGPRTLDLDVLLAERWQPNGFRGLPPVTSSRLTIPHPRIKERSFVLRPLKDLGISVRDARPLPGRVQQVLVTANEMVLPVRRCAAGMPHVMGILNVTPDSFSDGHPDNLSMEKALRTAERLVRHGARLLDVGGQSTRPGAVRISPAEEAARILPVLKALRARFPAQKGIWISVDTFYASVAKLAIEHGADCINDVSSGRLDPGMLPFLAEAHVPAIFMHMRGNPQTMMDHANYPEGEVVDVVASELAERLDAAQRAGIYRFNLIADPGLGFAKHSNHNIALLRGLERFRELLSRGRGEWPMLLGVSRKRFLEQFAARSATLPDAAATTSGKEAQKDNSVPLDAAARDFATAGAVTWAALHDVDIVRVHEPAVCDAARCFLYLQRDAASRSAAASTENETCAPY
;
A
#
# COMPACT_ATOMS: atom_id res chain seq x y z
N MET A 1 -25.88 -15.27 10.05
CA MET A 1 -25.27 -16.61 10.14
C MET A 1 -23.92 -16.54 9.44
N PRO A 2 -22.85 -17.19 9.93
CA PRO A 2 -21.67 -17.35 9.09
C PRO A 2 -22.11 -18.09 7.82
N LEU A 3 -21.72 -17.57 6.66
CA LEU A 3 -21.86 -18.29 5.40
C LEU A 3 -21.14 -19.64 5.58
N GLU A 4 -21.77 -20.74 5.16
CA GLU A 4 -21.07 -22.04 5.12
C GLU A 4 -19.80 -21.89 4.28
N PRO A 5 -18.67 -22.48 4.69
CA PRO A 5 -17.44 -22.36 3.93
C PRO A 5 -17.54 -23.11 2.61
N VAL A 6 -16.72 -22.72 1.65
CA VAL A 6 -16.67 -23.37 0.33
C VAL A 6 -15.88 -24.69 0.36
N GLY A 7 -15.29 -25.04 1.51
CA GLY A 7 -14.70 -26.36 1.74
C GLY A 7 -14.51 -26.71 3.22
N HIS A 8 -14.24 -27.99 3.48
CA HIS A 8 -14.07 -28.52 4.83
C HIS A 8 -12.76 -28.10 5.49
N PHE A 9 -11.74 -27.74 4.69
CA PHE A 9 -10.43 -27.36 5.19
C PHE A 9 -10.05 -25.94 4.79
N ARG A 10 -9.28 -25.28 5.64
CA ARG A 10 -8.56 -24.04 5.34
C ARG A 10 -7.08 -24.23 5.57
N TYR A 11 -6.27 -24.05 4.53
CA TYR A 11 -4.82 -24.19 4.57
C TYR A 11 -4.13 -22.85 4.44
N PHE A 12 -3.09 -22.63 5.24
CA PHE A 12 -2.19 -21.50 5.10
C PHE A 12 -0.95 -21.99 4.37
N ILE A 13 -0.76 -21.53 3.14
CA ILE A 13 0.27 -22.02 2.23
C ILE A 13 1.26 -20.88 2.01
N ALA A 14 2.52 -21.08 2.38
CA ALA A 14 3.59 -20.16 2.02
C ALA A 14 3.88 -20.28 0.53
N PHE A 15 4.08 -19.15 -0.15
CA PHE A 15 4.61 -19.11 -1.49
C PHE A 15 5.91 -18.31 -1.53
N GLY A 16 6.86 -18.74 -2.35
CA GLY A 16 8.16 -18.08 -2.52
C GLY A 16 8.70 -18.23 -3.94
N SER A 17 9.36 -17.18 -4.46
CA SER A 17 10.03 -17.20 -5.76
C SER A 17 11.24 -16.27 -5.75
N ASN A 18 12.40 -16.73 -6.26
CA ASN A 18 13.60 -15.89 -6.40
C ASN A 18 14.21 -15.89 -7.82
N GLU A 19 13.55 -16.52 -8.80
CA GLU A 19 14.03 -16.59 -10.17
C GLU A 19 13.06 -15.96 -11.17
N GLY A 20 13.62 -15.33 -12.21
CA GLY A 20 12.85 -14.81 -13.33
C GLY A 20 11.79 -13.78 -12.93
N ALA A 21 10.57 -13.94 -13.44
CA ALA A 21 9.45 -13.04 -13.22
C ALA A 21 8.64 -13.44 -11.98
N ARG A 22 9.22 -13.18 -10.80
CA ARG A 22 8.75 -13.62 -9.49
C ARG A 22 7.26 -13.33 -9.26
N LEU A 23 6.81 -12.09 -9.46
CA LEU A 23 5.40 -11.73 -9.26
C LEU A 23 4.49 -12.46 -10.23
N ARG A 24 4.86 -12.54 -11.51
CA ARG A 24 4.04 -13.25 -12.51
C ARG A 24 3.92 -14.74 -12.18
N THR A 25 4.98 -15.38 -11.74
CA THR A 25 4.97 -16.78 -11.29
C THR A 25 4.07 -16.96 -10.08
N ILE A 26 4.16 -16.08 -9.07
CA ILE A 26 3.30 -16.12 -7.88
C ILE A 26 1.83 -15.93 -8.27
N THR A 27 1.50 -14.91 -9.06
CA THR A 27 0.13 -14.65 -9.51
C THR A 27 -0.44 -15.82 -10.33
N SER A 28 0.38 -16.43 -11.19
CA SER A 28 -0.01 -17.64 -11.93
C SER A 28 -0.28 -18.82 -11.00
N ALA A 29 0.58 -19.04 -10.00
CA ALA A 29 0.38 -20.09 -9.01
C ALA A 29 -0.90 -19.89 -8.19
N LEU A 30 -1.20 -18.65 -7.77
CA LEU A 30 -2.44 -18.31 -7.06
C LEU A 30 -3.69 -18.60 -7.94
N ARG A 31 -3.63 -18.32 -9.25
CA ARG A 31 -4.71 -18.71 -10.18
C ARG A 31 -4.86 -20.23 -10.28
N SER A 32 -3.76 -20.98 -10.31
CA SER A 32 -3.82 -22.45 -10.28
C SER A 32 -4.42 -22.99 -8.97
N LEU A 33 -4.21 -22.32 -7.83
CA LEU A 33 -4.86 -22.67 -6.57
C LEU A 33 -6.38 -22.46 -6.61
N CYS A 34 -6.86 -21.43 -7.33
CA CYS A 34 -8.30 -21.23 -7.53
C CYS A 34 -8.97 -22.39 -8.30
N ALA A 35 -8.22 -23.22 -9.02
CA ALA A 35 -8.77 -24.41 -9.69
C ALA A 35 -9.02 -25.58 -8.72
N ILE A 36 -8.48 -25.53 -7.51
CA ILE A 36 -8.58 -26.61 -6.51
C ILE A 36 -9.20 -26.13 -5.19
N GLY A 37 -9.66 -24.88 -5.11
CA GLY A 37 -10.25 -24.27 -3.92
C GLY A 37 -10.54 -22.78 -4.10
N GLU A 38 -10.93 -22.11 -3.03
CA GLU A 38 -11.19 -20.67 -2.99
C GLU A 38 -10.15 -19.97 -2.10
N ILE A 39 -9.56 -18.89 -2.61
CA ILE A 39 -8.65 -18.06 -1.82
C ILE A 39 -9.47 -17.13 -0.92
N ASP A 40 -9.38 -17.34 0.39
CA ASP A 40 -10.00 -16.50 1.43
C ASP A 40 -9.26 -15.17 1.56
N ALA A 41 -7.92 -15.24 1.61
CA ALA A 41 -7.06 -14.05 1.72
C ALA A 41 -5.61 -14.35 1.32
N THR A 42 -4.87 -13.29 0.99
CA THR A 42 -3.40 -13.33 0.86
C THR A 42 -2.77 -12.38 1.87
N SER A 43 -1.51 -12.63 2.22
CA SER A 43 -0.68 -11.67 2.95
C SER A 43 -0.19 -10.53 2.06
N ASN A 44 0.59 -9.61 2.64
CA ASN A 44 1.46 -8.74 1.86
C ASN A 44 2.63 -9.55 1.24
N LEU A 45 3.37 -8.94 0.31
CA LEU A 45 4.61 -9.50 -0.23
C LEU A 45 5.82 -9.00 0.56
N TYR A 46 6.81 -9.87 0.70
CA TYR A 46 8.04 -9.58 1.42
C TYR A 46 9.27 -10.01 0.64
N GLU A 47 10.22 -9.10 0.45
CA GLU A 47 11.56 -9.44 -0.02
C GLU A 47 12.45 -9.87 1.14
N THR A 48 13.12 -11.02 0.96
CA THR A 48 14.06 -11.56 1.95
C THR A 48 15.34 -12.08 1.32
N GLU A 49 16.44 -11.88 2.02
CA GLU A 49 17.72 -12.52 1.69
C GLU A 49 17.61 -14.06 1.82
N PRO A 50 18.32 -14.82 0.98
CA PRO A 50 18.38 -16.27 1.12
C PRO A 50 18.96 -16.68 2.48
N LEU A 51 18.34 -17.63 3.16
CA LEU A 51 18.78 -18.07 4.50
C LEU A 51 19.99 -19.01 4.50
N TYR A 52 20.26 -19.71 3.38
CA TYR A 52 21.26 -20.79 3.35
C TYR A 52 22.42 -20.51 2.39
N GLU A 53 22.20 -19.72 1.33
CA GLU A 53 23.21 -19.41 0.31
C GLU A 53 23.15 -17.93 -0.08
N ALA A 54 24.09 -17.14 0.45
CA ALA A 54 24.11 -15.68 0.29
C ALA A 54 24.30 -15.18 -1.16
N SER A 55 24.65 -16.07 -2.10
CA SER A 55 24.86 -15.73 -3.52
C SER A 55 23.59 -15.72 -4.36
N GLN A 56 22.44 -16.16 -3.82
CA GLN A 56 21.20 -16.25 -4.58
C GLN A 56 20.43 -14.92 -4.63
N PRO A 57 19.59 -14.69 -5.66
CA PRO A 57 18.71 -13.54 -5.69
C PRO A 57 17.73 -13.52 -4.50
N VAL A 58 17.25 -12.33 -4.15
CA VAL A 58 16.28 -12.14 -3.06
C VAL A 58 14.93 -12.78 -3.40
N PHE A 59 14.36 -13.48 -2.42
CA PHE A 59 13.05 -14.11 -2.54
C PHE A 59 11.94 -13.10 -2.38
N LEU A 60 10.88 -13.27 -3.18
CA LEU A 60 9.58 -12.66 -2.96
C LEU A 60 8.68 -13.71 -2.29
N ASN A 61 8.27 -13.45 -1.05
CA ASN A 61 7.50 -14.39 -0.21
C ASN A 61 6.15 -13.84 0.21
N GLY A 62 5.21 -14.75 0.48
CA GLY A 62 3.93 -14.45 1.12
C GLY A 62 3.20 -15.72 1.56
N VAL A 63 1.97 -15.56 2.05
CA VAL A 63 1.10 -16.65 2.46
C VAL A 63 -0.29 -16.44 1.88
N VAL A 64 -0.91 -17.53 1.42
CA VAL A 64 -2.31 -17.57 0.98
C VAL A 64 -3.11 -18.47 1.92
N ALA A 65 -4.32 -18.05 2.28
CA ALA A 65 -5.33 -18.87 2.93
C ALA A 65 -6.26 -19.46 1.86
N LEU A 66 -6.23 -20.78 1.69
CA LEU A 66 -7.01 -21.52 0.69
C LEU A 66 -8.06 -22.38 1.40
N GLN A 67 -9.34 -22.21 1.06
CA GLN A 67 -10.42 -23.12 1.43
C GLN A 67 -10.60 -24.19 0.37
N THR A 68 -10.68 -25.46 0.77
CA THR A 68 -10.81 -26.59 -0.16
C THR A 68 -11.32 -27.84 0.57
N ASP A 69 -11.85 -28.80 -0.19
CA ASP A 69 -12.22 -30.13 0.29
C ASP A 69 -11.07 -31.14 0.21
N ARG A 70 -9.92 -30.74 -0.33
CA ARG A 70 -8.74 -31.61 -0.41
C ARG A 70 -8.20 -31.92 0.99
N GLU A 71 -8.03 -33.21 1.26
CA GLU A 71 -7.32 -33.70 2.43
C GLU A 71 -5.82 -33.34 2.36
N PRO A 72 -5.07 -33.31 3.48
CA PRO A 72 -3.71 -32.76 3.50
C PRO A 72 -2.73 -33.37 2.50
N PHE A 73 -2.80 -34.68 2.27
CA PHE A 73 -1.94 -35.38 1.31
C PHE A 73 -2.34 -35.16 -0.15
N GLU A 74 -3.62 -34.96 -0.41
CA GLU A 74 -4.13 -34.58 -1.74
C GLU A 74 -3.68 -33.17 -2.09
N LEU A 75 -3.84 -32.23 -1.15
CA LEU A 75 -3.35 -30.87 -1.32
C LEU A 75 -1.84 -30.85 -1.59
N LEU A 76 -1.04 -31.57 -0.80
CA LEU A 76 0.41 -31.65 -1.03
C LEU A 76 0.74 -32.11 -2.45
N SER A 77 -0.01 -33.08 -2.98
CA SER A 77 0.20 -33.61 -4.34
C SER A 77 -0.15 -32.56 -5.40
N GLU A 78 -1.24 -31.79 -5.21
CA GLU A 78 -1.60 -30.68 -6.09
C GLU A 78 -0.56 -29.55 -6.04
N LEU A 79 -0.06 -29.17 -4.86
CA LEU A 79 0.99 -28.15 -4.74
C LEU A 79 2.27 -28.56 -5.47
N GLN A 80 2.67 -29.83 -5.35
CA GLN A 80 3.82 -30.38 -6.08
C GLN A 80 3.61 -30.37 -7.59
N ARG A 81 2.38 -30.63 -8.06
CA ARG A 81 2.03 -30.52 -9.48
C ARG A 81 2.12 -29.06 -9.95
N ILE A 82 1.56 -28.12 -9.20
CA ILE A 82 1.61 -26.68 -9.52
C ILE A 82 3.06 -26.21 -9.58
N GLU A 83 3.91 -26.58 -8.62
CA GLU A 83 5.34 -26.26 -8.65
C GLU A 83 6.02 -26.78 -9.92
N LYS A 84 5.77 -28.03 -10.29
CA LYS A 84 6.32 -28.65 -11.50
C LYS A 84 5.86 -27.92 -12.76
N ASP A 85 4.58 -27.57 -12.83
CA ASP A 85 4.00 -26.82 -13.96
C ASP A 85 4.62 -25.41 -14.10
N HIS A 86 5.18 -24.85 -13.02
CA HIS A 86 5.93 -23.59 -13.00
C HIS A 86 7.46 -23.80 -13.08
N GLY A 87 7.91 -24.97 -13.55
CA GLY A 87 9.32 -25.23 -13.85
C GLY A 87 10.19 -25.63 -12.66
N ARG A 88 9.61 -25.95 -11.51
CA ARG A 88 10.41 -26.43 -10.37
C ARG A 88 10.91 -27.86 -10.62
N GLU A 89 12.23 -28.02 -10.67
CA GLU A 89 12.88 -29.33 -10.66
C GLU A 89 13.24 -29.74 -9.22
N ARG A 90 12.63 -30.82 -8.71
CA ARG A 90 12.96 -31.36 -7.39
C ARG A 90 14.13 -32.34 -7.51
N SER A 91 15.32 -31.93 -7.08
CA SER A 91 16.50 -32.81 -6.98
C SER A 91 16.62 -33.44 -5.58
N THR A 92 17.10 -34.68 -5.51
CA THR A 92 17.48 -35.36 -4.25
C THR A 92 18.84 -34.94 -3.71
N ASP A 93 19.60 -34.18 -4.51
CA ASP A 93 20.90 -33.62 -4.15
C ASP A 93 20.74 -32.45 -3.17
N THR A 94 21.43 -32.50 -2.03
CA THR A 94 21.31 -31.53 -0.94
C THR A 94 21.76 -30.12 -1.33
N GLU A 95 22.74 -29.96 -2.22
CA GLU A 95 23.15 -28.64 -2.71
C GLU A 95 22.07 -28.03 -3.62
N LYS A 96 21.48 -28.83 -4.52
CA LYS A 96 20.38 -28.37 -5.37
C LYS A 96 19.07 -28.18 -4.61
N ARG A 97 18.90 -28.85 -3.46
CA ARG A 97 17.69 -28.75 -2.64
C ARG A 97 17.51 -27.35 -2.08
N PHE A 98 18.57 -26.61 -1.76
CA PHE A 98 18.49 -25.23 -1.22
C PHE A 98 18.83 -24.14 -2.25
N GLY A 99 19.07 -24.54 -3.50
CA GLY A 99 19.33 -23.65 -4.63
C GLY A 99 18.15 -22.72 -5.00
N PRO A 100 18.38 -21.79 -5.94
CA PRO A 100 17.35 -20.94 -6.53
C PRO A 100 16.16 -21.74 -7.07
N ARG A 101 14.95 -21.18 -6.98
CA ARG A 101 13.72 -21.84 -7.44
C ARG A 101 12.75 -20.85 -8.08
N THR A 102 12.12 -21.31 -9.15
CA THR A 102 11.01 -20.62 -9.81
C THR A 102 9.81 -20.44 -8.88
N LEU A 103 9.42 -21.48 -8.13
CA LEU A 103 8.28 -21.47 -7.19
C LEU A 103 8.44 -22.48 -6.04
N ASP A 104 8.09 -22.06 -4.82
CA ASP A 104 7.98 -22.88 -3.61
C ASP A 104 6.63 -22.73 -2.94
N LEU A 105 5.94 -23.85 -2.69
CA LEU A 105 4.63 -23.91 -2.03
C LEU A 105 4.69 -24.85 -0.81
N ASP A 106 4.67 -24.27 0.40
CA ASP A 106 4.77 -25.01 1.67
C ASP A 106 3.46 -24.91 2.46
N VAL A 107 2.86 -26.05 2.85
CA VAL A 107 1.73 -26.05 3.79
C VAL A 107 2.23 -25.73 5.19
N LEU A 108 1.79 -24.61 5.76
CA LEU A 108 2.23 -24.10 7.06
C LEU A 108 1.34 -24.57 8.19
N LEU A 109 0.04 -24.37 8.02
CA LEU A 109 -1.01 -24.63 9.00
C LEU A 109 -2.24 -25.14 8.26
N ALA A 110 -3.05 -25.91 8.95
CA ALA A 110 -4.34 -26.37 8.46
C ALA A 110 -5.40 -26.21 9.55
N GLU A 111 -6.60 -25.90 9.11
CA GLU A 111 -7.79 -25.83 9.94
C GLU A 111 -8.90 -26.64 9.29
N ARG A 112 -9.84 -27.11 10.10
CA ARG A 112 -11.05 -27.80 9.65
C ARG A 112 -12.27 -27.01 10.08
N TRP A 113 -13.27 -26.91 9.20
CA TRP A 113 -14.54 -26.32 9.52
C TRP A 113 -15.25 -27.13 10.62
N GLN A 114 -15.80 -26.41 11.59
CA GLN A 114 -16.67 -26.92 12.64
C GLN A 114 -17.89 -26.00 12.75
N PRO A 115 -18.98 -26.38 13.45
CA PRO A 115 -20.18 -25.54 13.56
C PRO A 115 -19.94 -24.11 14.05
N ASN A 116 -18.85 -23.88 14.80
CA ASN A 116 -18.46 -22.57 15.35
C ASN A 116 -17.28 -21.91 14.59
N GLY A 117 -17.05 -22.31 13.34
CA GLY A 117 -16.00 -21.78 12.47
C GLY A 117 -14.79 -22.71 12.32
N PHE A 118 -13.80 -22.26 11.55
CA PHE A 118 -12.53 -22.96 11.40
C PHE A 118 -11.79 -23.12 12.73
N ARG A 119 -11.23 -24.31 12.94
CA ARG A 119 -10.40 -24.67 14.10
C ARG A 119 -9.16 -25.40 13.63
N GLY A 120 -8.05 -25.19 14.35
CA GLY A 120 -6.78 -25.86 14.06
C GLY A 120 -6.94 -27.38 13.90
N LEU A 121 -6.37 -27.92 12.82
CA LEU A 121 -6.31 -29.35 12.58
C LEU A 121 -5.33 -29.99 13.59
N PRO A 122 -5.62 -31.19 14.13
CA PRO A 122 -4.62 -31.96 14.87
C PRO A 122 -3.33 -32.14 14.05
N PRO A 123 -2.15 -32.20 14.70
CA PRO A 123 -0.89 -32.35 13.99
C PRO A 123 -0.90 -33.56 13.04
N VAL A 124 -0.46 -33.33 11.80
CA VAL A 124 -0.24 -34.38 10.80
C VAL A 124 1.26 -34.60 10.73
N THR A 125 1.72 -35.82 11.01
CA THR A 125 3.15 -36.15 10.96
C THR A 125 3.36 -37.44 10.17
N SER A 126 4.14 -37.34 9.09
CA SER A 126 4.57 -38.46 8.27
C SER A 126 5.95 -38.17 7.67
N SER A 127 6.53 -39.13 6.95
CA SER A 127 7.76 -38.91 6.16
C SER A 127 7.59 -37.93 5.01
N ARG A 128 6.35 -37.68 4.55
CA ARG A 128 6.05 -36.83 3.39
C ARG A 128 5.55 -35.44 3.76
N LEU A 129 4.86 -35.31 4.89
CA LEU A 129 4.15 -34.10 5.30
C LEU A 129 4.15 -33.95 6.82
N THR A 130 4.43 -32.73 7.28
CA THR A 130 4.32 -32.32 8.68
C THR A 130 3.55 -31.01 8.77
N ILE A 131 2.42 -31.02 9.49
CA ILE A 131 1.58 -29.84 9.75
C ILE A 131 1.34 -29.76 11.27
N PRO A 132 1.59 -28.61 11.94
CA PRO A 132 2.22 -27.39 11.42
C PRO A 132 3.61 -27.62 10.81
N HIS A 133 4.01 -26.78 9.86
CA HIS A 133 5.32 -26.87 9.24
C HIS A 133 6.42 -26.81 10.31
N PRO A 134 7.41 -27.73 10.33
CA PRO A 134 8.32 -27.92 11.45
C PRO A 134 9.17 -26.69 11.77
N ARG A 135 9.45 -25.86 10.75
CA ARG A 135 10.29 -24.66 10.86
C ARG A 135 9.51 -23.34 10.90
N ILE A 136 8.18 -23.40 11.08
CA ILE A 136 7.33 -22.20 11.08
C ILE A 136 7.79 -21.14 12.09
N LYS A 137 8.26 -21.57 13.27
CA LYS A 137 8.68 -20.68 14.38
C LYS A 137 9.98 -19.92 14.13
N GLU A 138 10.81 -20.39 13.19
CA GLU A 138 12.13 -19.84 12.86
C GLU A 138 12.09 -18.87 11.68
N ARG A 139 11.04 -18.93 10.85
CA ARG A 139 10.97 -18.27 9.55
C ARG A 139 10.23 -16.93 9.62
N SER A 140 10.96 -15.84 9.82
CA SER A 140 10.40 -14.48 9.85
C SER A 140 9.61 -14.12 8.58
N PHE A 141 10.05 -14.61 7.42
CA PHE A 141 9.40 -14.47 6.10
C PHE A 141 8.11 -15.27 5.96
N VAL A 142 7.74 -16.08 6.94
CA VAL A 142 6.43 -16.75 7.07
C VAL A 142 5.61 -16.12 8.18
N LEU A 143 6.24 -15.81 9.32
CA LEU A 143 5.56 -15.25 10.48
C LEU A 143 4.93 -13.87 10.21
N ARG A 144 5.61 -12.99 9.46
CA ARG A 144 5.06 -11.67 9.09
C ARG A 144 3.86 -11.80 8.15
N PRO A 145 3.93 -12.56 7.05
CA PRO A 145 2.76 -12.91 6.25
C PRO A 145 1.59 -13.52 7.02
N LEU A 146 1.84 -14.42 7.97
CA LEU A 146 0.76 -15.00 8.79
C LEU A 146 0.06 -13.94 9.64
N LYS A 147 0.81 -12.96 10.18
CA LYS A 147 0.23 -11.83 10.91
C LYS A 147 -0.69 -10.98 10.02
N ASP A 148 -0.37 -10.80 8.73
CA ASP A 148 -1.25 -10.13 7.77
C ASP A 148 -2.62 -10.82 7.63
N LEU A 149 -2.67 -12.13 7.89
CA LEU A 149 -3.87 -12.95 7.88
C LEU A 149 -4.53 -13.08 9.27
N GLY A 150 -4.03 -12.36 10.28
CA GLY A 150 -4.52 -12.44 11.66
C GLY A 150 -4.05 -13.66 12.43
N ILE A 151 -3.06 -14.41 11.91
CA ILE A 151 -2.54 -15.62 12.53
C ILE A 151 -1.27 -15.31 13.31
N SER A 152 -1.28 -15.60 14.61
CA SER A 152 -0.12 -15.45 15.50
C SER A 152 0.39 -16.81 15.96
N VAL A 153 1.67 -17.08 15.71
CA VAL A 153 2.34 -18.33 16.11
C VAL A 153 2.95 -18.16 17.50
N ARG A 154 2.51 -18.99 18.46
CA ARG A 154 3.03 -18.99 19.84
C ARG A 154 4.47 -19.47 19.89
N ASP A 155 5.25 -18.90 20.82
CA ASP A 155 6.65 -19.23 21.07
C ASP A 155 7.55 -19.11 19.83
N ALA A 156 7.23 -18.18 18.92
CA ALA A 156 8.06 -17.90 17.77
C ALA A 156 9.45 -17.40 18.22
N ARG A 157 10.49 -17.89 17.55
CA ARG A 157 11.90 -17.53 17.75
C ARG A 157 12.53 -17.36 16.36
N PRO A 158 12.17 -16.28 15.64
CA PRO A 158 12.64 -16.09 14.27
C PRO A 158 14.16 -15.95 14.26
N LEU A 159 14.80 -16.58 13.27
CA LEU A 159 16.22 -16.36 13.01
C LEU A 159 16.47 -14.92 12.54
N PRO A 160 17.66 -14.35 12.82
CA PRO A 160 18.05 -13.06 12.27
C PRO A 160 17.97 -13.07 10.75
N GLY A 161 17.49 -11.98 10.16
CA GLY A 161 17.40 -11.84 8.70
C GLY A 161 16.56 -10.65 8.31
N ARG A 162 16.92 -10.01 7.20
CA ARG A 162 16.19 -8.86 6.69
C ARG A 162 14.92 -9.34 5.99
N VAL A 163 13.78 -8.90 6.50
CA VAL A 163 12.47 -9.10 5.87
C VAL A 163 11.88 -7.73 5.59
N GLN A 164 11.65 -7.43 4.32
CA GLN A 164 11.19 -6.12 3.87
C GLN A 164 9.84 -6.28 3.17
N GLN A 165 8.77 -5.68 3.70
CA GLN A 165 7.50 -5.65 2.97
C GLN A 165 7.69 -4.82 1.69
N VAL A 166 7.08 -5.24 0.59
CA VAL A 166 7.20 -4.58 -0.72
C VAL A 166 5.87 -4.50 -1.44
N LEU A 167 5.72 -3.48 -2.28
CA LEU A 167 4.73 -3.41 -3.35
C LEU A 167 5.45 -3.73 -4.66
N VAL A 168 4.82 -4.47 -5.56
CA VAL A 168 5.44 -4.91 -6.82
C VAL A 168 4.46 -4.72 -7.98
N THR A 169 4.95 -4.22 -9.11
CA THR A 169 4.15 -4.07 -10.34
C THR A 169 4.29 -5.29 -11.25
N ALA A 170 3.40 -5.43 -12.24
CA ALA A 170 3.49 -6.49 -13.25
C ALA A 170 4.83 -6.52 -14.02
N ASN A 171 5.54 -5.39 -14.05
CA ASN A 171 6.86 -5.21 -14.65
C ASN A 171 8.02 -5.47 -13.66
N GLU A 172 7.76 -6.12 -12.51
CA GLU A 172 8.74 -6.43 -11.46
C GLU A 172 9.41 -5.20 -10.83
N MET A 173 8.86 -4.00 -11.02
CA MET A 173 9.33 -2.83 -10.28
C MET A 173 8.90 -2.95 -8.82
N VAL A 174 9.88 -2.93 -7.91
CA VAL A 174 9.68 -3.08 -6.47
C VAL A 174 9.70 -1.72 -5.78
N LEU A 175 8.72 -1.48 -4.91
CA LEU A 175 8.66 -0.32 -4.01
C LEU A 175 8.62 -0.81 -2.55
N PRO A 176 9.71 -0.66 -1.79
CA PRO A 176 9.76 -1.09 -0.39
C PRO A 176 8.77 -0.32 0.49
N VAL A 177 7.93 -1.02 1.25
CA VAL A 177 7.02 -0.45 2.26
C VAL A 177 7.82 -0.14 3.51
N ARG A 178 7.82 1.11 3.95
CA ARG A 178 8.73 1.58 4.98
C ARG A 178 8.12 1.34 6.36
N ARG A 179 8.86 0.65 7.22
CA ARG A 179 8.55 0.55 8.65
C ARG A 179 9.82 0.86 9.42
N CYS A 180 10.08 2.14 9.63
CA CYS A 180 11.18 2.68 10.44
C CYS A 180 11.08 4.21 10.41
N ALA A 181 11.08 4.82 11.59
CA ALA A 181 11.15 6.27 11.88
C ALA A 181 12.40 7.00 11.32
N ALA A 182 13.13 6.39 10.40
CA ALA A 182 14.33 6.92 9.80
C ALA A 182 14.17 7.20 8.30
N GLY A 183 13.20 6.63 7.58
CA GLY A 183 13.17 6.66 6.10
C GLY A 183 12.14 7.64 5.51
N MET A 184 12.56 8.53 4.61
CA MET A 184 11.67 9.45 3.90
C MET A 184 10.56 8.73 3.11
N PRO A 185 9.25 8.99 3.28
CA PRO A 185 8.20 8.40 2.45
C PRO A 185 8.50 8.47 0.95
N HIS A 186 8.06 7.48 0.18
CA HIS A 186 8.15 7.56 -1.27
C HIS A 186 7.31 8.71 -1.79
N VAL A 187 7.80 9.37 -2.83
CA VAL A 187 7.13 10.55 -3.37
C VAL A 187 6.32 10.17 -4.59
N MET A 188 5.01 10.43 -4.51
CA MET A 188 4.08 10.40 -5.62
C MET A 188 3.82 11.82 -6.12
N GLY A 189 4.31 12.13 -7.32
CA GLY A 189 4.15 13.44 -7.94
C GLY A 189 2.82 13.56 -8.69
N ILE A 190 2.05 14.61 -8.40
CA ILE A 190 0.74 14.85 -9.02
C ILE A 190 0.92 15.44 -10.43
N LEU A 191 0.29 14.81 -11.42
CA LEU A 191 0.25 15.27 -12.81
C LEU A 191 -1.20 15.40 -13.28
N ASN A 192 -1.78 16.60 -13.12
CA ASN A 192 -3.13 16.88 -13.60
C ASN A 192 -3.12 17.22 -15.10
N VAL A 193 -4.01 16.60 -15.87
CA VAL A 193 -4.20 16.80 -17.30
C VAL A 193 -5.54 17.53 -17.51
N THR A 194 -5.50 18.85 -17.72
CA THR A 194 -6.71 19.71 -17.84
C THR A 194 -7.03 20.11 -19.29
N PRO A 195 -8.30 20.42 -19.62
CA PRO A 195 -8.75 20.67 -21.00
C PRO A 195 -8.26 21.98 -21.62
N ASP A 196 -7.86 22.99 -20.83
CA ASP A 196 -7.22 24.26 -21.30
C ASP A 196 -5.86 24.07 -21.99
N SER A 197 -5.59 22.84 -22.43
CA SER A 197 -4.34 22.38 -23.00
C SER A 197 -4.59 21.59 -24.30
N PHE A 198 -5.83 21.32 -24.69
CA PHE A 198 -6.13 20.45 -25.84
C PHE A 198 -7.13 21.03 -26.84
N SER A 199 -7.74 22.20 -26.59
CA SER A 199 -8.85 22.73 -27.40
C SER A 199 -8.58 24.01 -28.20
N ASP A 200 -7.34 24.52 -28.27
CA ASP A 200 -7.03 25.75 -29.01
C ASP A 200 -6.12 25.50 -30.23
N GLY A 201 -6.70 24.92 -31.28
CA GLY A 201 -6.48 25.33 -32.68
C GLY A 201 -5.09 25.41 -33.34
N HIS A 202 -3.96 25.06 -32.70
CA HIS A 202 -2.65 24.90 -33.38
C HIS A 202 -1.95 23.57 -32.99
N PRO A 203 -1.26 22.91 -33.93
CA PRO A 203 -0.80 21.53 -33.82
C PRO A 203 0.50 21.44 -33.01
N ASP A 204 0.58 20.42 -32.16
CA ASP A 204 1.79 19.86 -31.55
C ASP A 204 2.54 20.70 -30.49
N ASN A 205 2.28 20.36 -29.21
CA ASN A 205 3.26 20.19 -28.10
C ASN A 205 3.02 20.91 -26.77
N LEU A 206 2.28 22.02 -26.66
CA LEU A 206 2.32 22.80 -25.40
C LEU A 206 1.72 22.12 -24.15
N SER A 207 0.75 21.20 -24.30
CA SER A 207 0.15 20.46 -23.18
C SER A 207 0.87 19.18 -22.82
N MET A 208 1.17 18.36 -23.83
CA MET A 208 1.94 17.13 -23.70
C MET A 208 3.36 17.43 -23.22
N GLU A 209 4.04 18.40 -23.84
CA GLU A 209 5.40 18.78 -23.46
C GLU A 209 5.42 19.41 -22.07
N LYS A 210 4.41 20.20 -21.68
CA LYS A 210 4.28 20.68 -20.29
C LYS A 210 4.08 19.53 -19.30
N ALA A 211 3.26 18.54 -19.64
CA ALA A 211 3.05 17.35 -18.80
C ALA A 211 4.36 16.55 -18.65
N LEU A 212 5.10 16.33 -19.75
CA LEU A 212 6.40 15.66 -19.75
C LEU A 212 7.46 16.44 -18.98
N ARG A 213 7.58 17.76 -19.20
CA ARG A 213 8.51 18.62 -18.42
C ARG A 213 8.17 18.59 -16.93
N THR A 214 6.89 18.58 -16.59
CA THR A 214 6.44 18.46 -15.19
C THR A 214 6.83 17.10 -14.63
N ALA A 215 6.56 16.00 -15.34
CA ALA A 215 6.94 14.66 -14.92
C ALA A 215 8.46 14.51 -14.74
N GLU A 216 9.27 15.03 -15.66
CA GLU A 216 10.73 15.04 -15.54
C GLU A 216 11.21 15.83 -14.34
N ARG A 217 10.60 16.99 -14.09
CA ARG A 217 10.88 17.77 -12.88
C ARG A 217 10.54 16.95 -11.63
N LEU A 218 9.36 16.33 -11.58
CA LEU A 218 8.94 15.50 -10.46
C LEU A 218 9.93 14.36 -10.19
N VAL A 219 10.30 13.61 -11.23
CA VAL A 219 11.26 12.49 -11.15
C VAL A 219 12.65 12.99 -10.75
N ARG A 220 13.12 14.12 -11.29
CA ARG A 220 14.42 14.72 -10.93
C ARG A 220 14.50 15.07 -9.45
N HIS A 221 13.39 15.46 -8.83
CA HIS A 221 13.31 15.73 -7.38
C HIS A 221 12.95 14.50 -6.53
N GLY A 222 13.02 13.31 -7.11
CA GLY A 222 12.94 12.03 -6.39
C GLY A 222 11.56 11.39 -6.36
N ALA A 223 10.60 11.85 -7.17
CA ALA A 223 9.34 11.13 -7.36
C ALA A 223 9.62 9.75 -7.96
N ARG A 224 9.10 8.70 -7.30
CA ARG A 224 9.13 7.31 -7.79
C ARG A 224 7.80 6.88 -8.39
N LEU A 225 6.75 7.65 -8.12
CA LEU A 225 5.43 7.47 -8.68
C LEU A 225 4.99 8.78 -9.31
N LEU A 226 4.38 8.71 -10.48
CA LEU A 226 3.69 9.81 -11.14
C LEU A 226 2.20 9.48 -11.17
N ASP A 227 1.36 10.35 -10.64
CA ASP A 227 -0.09 10.12 -10.57
C ASP A 227 -0.81 11.02 -11.56
N VAL A 228 -1.33 10.40 -12.62
CA VAL A 228 -1.94 11.08 -13.77
C VAL A 228 -3.44 11.16 -13.56
N GLY A 229 -3.98 12.38 -13.49
CA GLY A 229 -5.43 12.61 -13.36
C GLY A 229 -5.99 13.38 -14.55
N GLY A 230 -6.98 12.81 -15.24
CA GLY A 230 -7.68 13.46 -16.37
C GLY A 230 -8.88 14.31 -15.95
N GLN A 231 -9.30 14.18 -14.69
CA GLN A 231 -10.46 14.83 -14.12
C GLN A 231 -10.14 15.33 -12.70
N SER A 232 -10.71 16.48 -12.34
CA SER A 232 -10.58 17.02 -10.99
C SER A 232 -11.48 16.27 -10.01
N THR A 233 -10.91 15.81 -8.91
CA THR A 233 -11.64 15.23 -7.76
C THR A 233 -11.84 16.23 -6.61
N ARG A 234 -11.60 17.52 -6.86
CA ARG A 234 -11.80 18.60 -5.88
C ARG A 234 -13.29 18.80 -5.56
N PRO A 235 -13.63 19.33 -4.36
CA PRO A 235 -15.02 19.65 -4.02
C PRO A 235 -15.69 20.54 -5.07
N GLY A 236 -16.86 20.12 -5.54
CA GLY A 236 -17.66 20.85 -6.54
C GLY A 236 -17.18 20.69 -7.99
N ALA A 237 -16.20 19.83 -8.27
CA ALA A 237 -15.72 19.61 -9.63
C ALA A 237 -16.80 18.96 -10.53
N VAL A 238 -16.91 19.46 -11.76
CA VAL A 238 -17.82 18.88 -12.76
C VAL A 238 -17.25 17.56 -13.26
N ARG A 239 -18.09 16.52 -13.24
CA ARG A 239 -17.74 15.19 -13.75
C ARG A 239 -17.78 15.18 -15.27
N ILE A 240 -16.74 14.65 -15.89
CA ILE A 240 -16.63 14.39 -17.32
C ILE A 240 -16.94 12.92 -17.61
N SER A 241 -17.20 12.60 -18.89
CA SER A 241 -17.46 11.22 -19.30
C SER A 241 -16.18 10.35 -19.23
N PRO A 242 -16.30 9.01 -19.05
CA PRO A 242 -15.14 8.11 -19.12
C PRO A 242 -14.36 8.24 -20.44
N ALA A 243 -15.07 8.43 -21.56
CA ALA A 243 -14.45 8.59 -22.88
C ALA A 243 -13.59 9.87 -22.96
N GLU A 244 -14.09 10.97 -22.39
CA GLU A 244 -13.35 12.23 -22.34
C GLU A 244 -12.14 12.14 -21.41
N GLU A 245 -12.28 11.51 -20.25
CA GLU A 245 -11.16 11.28 -19.32
C GLU A 245 -10.06 10.42 -19.98
N ALA A 246 -10.45 9.32 -20.64
CA ALA A 246 -9.53 8.48 -21.39
C ALA A 246 -8.81 9.26 -22.50
N ALA A 247 -9.54 10.04 -23.30
CA ALA A 247 -8.96 10.86 -24.37
C ALA A 247 -7.89 11.84 -23.86
N ARG A 248 -8.04 12.35 -22.62
CA ARG A 248 -7.05 13.23 -21.98
C ARG A 248 -5.80 12.46 -21.54
N ILE A 249 -5.97 11.31 -20.87
CA ILE A 249 -4.84 10.64 -20.21
C ILE A 249 -4.05 9.70 -21.13
N LEU A 250 -4.69 9.00 -22.06
CA LEU A 250 -4.02 7.92 -22.81
C LEU A 250 -2.81 8.41 -23.63
N PRO A 251 -2.88 9.57 -24.34
CA PRO A 251 -1.70 10.11 -25.01
C PRO A 251 -0.56 10.42 -24.04
N VAL A 252 -0.88 10.92 -22.85
CA VAL A 252 0.10 11.26 -21.81
C VAL A 252 0.75 10.01 -21.24
N LEU A 253 -0.02 8.96 -20.98
CA LEU A 253 0.51 7.67 -20.50
C LEU A 253 1.52 7.07 -21.50
N LYS A 254 1.16 7.06 -22.79
CA LYS A 254 2.07 6.57 -23.85
C LYS A 254 3.37 7.37 -23.89
N ALA A 255 3.29 8.70 -23.82
CA ALA A 255 4.46 9.56 -23.82
C ALA A 255 5.32 9.40 -22.56
N LEU A 256 4.69 9.29 -21.38
CA LEU A 256 5.38 9.04 -20.11
C LEU A 256 6.07 7.70 -20.10
N ARG A 257 5.43 6.62 -20.58
CA ARG A 257 6.05 5.30 -20.63
C ARG A 257 7.24 5.25 -21.59
N ALA A 258 7.17 5.97 -22.71
CA ALA A 258 8.31 6.13 -23.61
C ALA A 258 9.47 6.90 -22.95
N ARG A 259 9.18 7.94 -22.17
CA ARG A 259 10.19 8.74 -21.45
C ARG A 259 10.78 8.01 -20.24
N PHE A 260 9.93 7.26 -19.54
CA PHE A 260 10.23 6.48 -18.34
C PHE A 260 9.88 5.00 -18.54
N PRO A 261 10.71 4.26 -19.30
CA PRO A 261 10.58 2.81 -19.42
C PRO A 261 10.58 2.14 -18.04
N ALA A 262 9.90 1.00 -17.90
CA ALA A 262 9.75 0.31 -16.61
C ALA A 262 11.10 0.00 -15.93
N GLN A 263 12.16 -0.20 -16.70
CA GLN A 263 13.52 -0.44 -16.18
C GLN A 263 14.06 0.74 -15.36
N LYS A 264 13.52 1.95 -15.54
CA LYS A 264 13.88 3.12 -14.71
C LYS A 264 13.24 3.11 -13.32
N GLY A 265 12.33 2.17 -13.04
CA GLY A 265 11.70 2.04 -11.73
C GLY A 265 10.77 3.20 -11.36
N ILE A 266 10.15 3.85 -12.36
CA ILE A 266 9.16 4.92 -12.17
C ILE A 266 7.78 4.35 -12.44
N TRP A 267 6.95 4.35 -11.40
CA TRP A 267 5.57 3.89 -11.50
C TRP A 267 4.70 4.99 -12.08
N ILE A 268 3.76 4.59 -12.93
CA ILE A 268 2.71 5.47 -13.43
C ILE A 268 1.39 5.01 -12.80
N SER A 269 0.85 5.84 -11.92
CA SER A 269 -0.48 5.71 -11.32
C SER A 269 -1.49 6.53 -12.10
N VAL A 270 -2.74 6.08 -12.15
CA VAL A 270 -3.86 6.84 -12.76
C VAL A 270 -4.95 7.10 -11.71
N ASP A 271 -5.23 8.38 -11.47
CA ASP A 271 -6.29 8.89 -10.59
C ASP A 271 -7.62 8.84 -11.33
N THR A 272 -8.33 7.72 -11.19
CA THR A 272 -9.63 7.50 -11.83
C THR A 272 -10.52 6.60 -10.98
N PHE A 273 -11.83 6.86 -11.04
CA PHE A 273 -12.86 6.02 -10.43
C PHE A 273 -13.69 5.26 -11.47
N TYR A 274 -13.33 5.32 -12.75
CA TYR A 274 -14.00 4.56 -13.82
C TYR A 274 -13.21 3.30 -14.17
N ALA A 275 -13.87 2.14 -14.09
CA ALA A 275 -13.25 0.86 -14.41
C ALA A 275 -12.81 0.78 -15.87
N SER A 276 -13.60 1.36 -16.78
CA SER A 276 -13.27 1.43 -18.21
C SER A 276 -12.00 2.25 -18.50
N VAL A 277 -11.81 3.36 -17.78
CA VAL A 277 -10.61 4.20 -17.89
C VAL A 277 -9.41 3.49 -17.26
N ALA A 278 -9.60 2.87 -16.09
CA ALA A 278 -8.56 2.10 -15.41
C ALA A 278 -8.04 0.95 -16.31
N LYS A 279 -8.94 0.21 -16.97
CA LYS A 279 -8.58 -0.83 -17.94
C LYS A 279 -7.71 -0.30 -19.07
N LEU A 280 -8.18 0.75 -19.75
CA LEU A 280 -7.42 1.37 -20.85
C LEU A 280 -6.07 1.92 -20.36
N ALA A 281 -6.01 2.48 -19.15
CA ALA A 281 -4.78 3.00 -18.57
C ALA A 281 -3.72 1.91 -18.39
N ILE A 282 -4.08 0.74 -17.83
CA ILE A 282 -3.16 -0.39 -17.68
C ILE A 282 -2.69 -0.89 -19.05
N GLU A 283 -3.59 -1.02 -20.02
CA GLU A 283 -3.24 -1.40 -21.40
C GLU A 283 -2.26 -0.42 -22.06
N HIS A 284 -2.28 0.85 -21.64
CA HIS A 284 -1.39 1.92 -22.14
C HIS A 284 -0.18 2.19 -21.23
N GLY A 285 0.12 1.26 -20.32
CA GLY A 285 1.35 1.25 -19.56
C GLY A 285 1.30 1.98 -18.22
N ALA A 286 0.12 2.20 -17.63
CA ALA A 286 0.01 2.46 -16.20
C ALA A 286 0.35 1.20 -15.39
N ASP A 287 0.88 1.38 -14.18
CA ASP A 287 1.25 0.29 -13.26
C ASP A 287 0.34 0.19 -12.04
N CYS A 288 -0.42 1.24 -11.74
CA CYS A 288 -1.23 1.37 -10.53
C CYS A 288 -2.51 2.17 -10.81
N ILE A 289 -3.60 1.84 -10.12
CA ILE A 289 -4.86 2.60 -10.17
C ILE A 289 -5.08 3.30 -8.83
N ASN A 290 -5.30 4.60 -8.85
CA ASN A 290 -5.66 5.40 -7.69
C ASN A 290 -7.16 5.72 -7.73
N ASP A 291 -7.97 4.95 -6.99
CA ASP A 291 -9.42 5.15 -6.94
C ASP A 291 -9.81 5.83 -5.63
N VAL A 292 -10.08 7.13 -5.74
CA VAL A 292 -10.55 7.98 -4.64
C VAL A 292 -11.87 7.50 -4.02
N SER A 293 -12.62 6.63 -4.69
CA SER A 293 -13.89 6.07 -4.22
C SER A 293 -13.79 4.65 -3.66
N SER A 294 -12.64 4.00 -3.77
CA SER A 294 -12.44 2.59 -3.34
C SER A 294 -13.49 1.63 -3.92
N GLY A 295 -13.78 1.78 -5.21
CA GLY A 295 -14.75 1.01 -5.98
C GLY A 295 -16.21 1.37 -5.74
N ARG A 296 -16.52 2.48 -5.08
CA ARG A 296 -17.91 2.88 -4.78
C ARG A 296 -18.60 3.59 -5.95
N LEU A 297 -17.86 4.31 -6.80
CA LEU A 297 -18.46 5.08 -7.90
C LEU A 297 -18.64 4.28 -9.20
N ASP A 298 -17.95 3.15 -9.34
CA ASP A 298 -18.08 2.25 -10.48
C ASP A 298 -18.03 0.78 -10.01
N PRO A 299 -19.14 0.02 -10.13
CA PRO A 299 -19.19 -1.37 -9.70
C PRO A 299 -18.26 -2.29 -10.49
N GLY A 300 -17.79 -1.87 -11.67
CA GLY A 300 -16.83 -2.61 -12.48
C GLY A 300 -15.39 -2.54 -11.96
N MET A 301 -15.08 -1.66 -10.99
CA MET A 301 -13.70 -1.43 -10.55
C MET A 301 -13.10 -2.63 -9.82
N LEU A 302 -13.81 -3.20 -8.85
CA LEU A 302 -13.27 -4.33 -8.08
C LEU A 302 -13.06 -5.58 -8.96
N PRO A 303 -14.04 -6.00 -9.80
CA PRO A 303 -13.83 -7.12 -10.71
C PRO A 303 -12.64 -6.92 -11.64
N PHE A 304 -12.49 -5.72 -12.20
CA PHE A 304 -11.35 -5.39 -13.06
C PHE A 304 -10.01 -5.54 -12.31
N LEU A 305 -9.88 -4.96 -11.11
CA LEU A 305 -8.64 -5.03 -10.34
C LEU A 305 -8.33 -6.47 -9.88
N ALA A 306 -9.35 -7.27 -9.60
CA ALA A 306 -9.19 -8.67 -9.26
C ALA A 306 -8.65 -9.51 -10.43
N GLU A 307 -9.02 -9.16 -11.68
CA GLU A 307 -8.50 -9.82 -12.89
C GLU A 307 -7.10 -9.31 -13.28
N ALA A 308 -6.90 -7.99 -13.21
CA ALA A 308 -5.66 -7.34 -13.65
C ALA A 308 -4.48 -7.59 -12.71
N HIS A 309 -4.75 -7.86 -11.42
CA HIS A 309 -3.75 -8.04 -10.36
C HIS A 309 -2.69 -6.93 -10.29
N VAL A 310 -3.10 -5.69 -10.55
CA VAL A 310 -2.24 -4.50 -10.43
C VAL A 310 -2.42 -3.84 -9.05
N PRO A 311 -1.40 -3.14 -8.53
CA PRO A 311 -1.54 -2.28 -7.37
C PRO A 311 -2.68 -1.26 -7.51
N ALA A 312 -3.39 -1.02 -6.41
CA ALA A 312 -4.48 -0.07 -6.31
C ALA A 312 -4.44 0.70 -4.99
N ILE A 313 -4.67 2.01 -5.07
CA ILE A 313 -4.82 2.90 -3.91
C ILE A 313 -6.31 3.10 -3.65
N PHE A 314 -6.73 2.69 -2.47
CA PHE A 314 -8.10 2.80 -1.99
C PHE A 314 -8.16 3.91 -0.94
N MET A 315 -8.86 4.98 -1.29
CA MET A 315 -9.04 6.14 -0.42
C MET A 315 -10.40 6.14 0.25
N HIS A 316 -10.45 6.63 1.49
CA HIS A 316 -11.72 6.94 2.15
C HIS A 316 -12.34 8.23 1.58
N MET A 317 -13.56 8.10 1.04
CA MET A 317 -14.45 9.20 0.68
C MET A 317 -15.91 8.80 0.94
N ARG A 318 -16.76 9.78 1.26
CA ARG A 318 -18.23 9.63 1.26
C ARG A 318 -18.84 10.49 0.16
N GLY A 319 -19.93 10.03 -0.45
CA GLY A 319 -20.56 10.71 -1.59
C GLY A 319 -19.70 10.67 -2.85
N ASN A 320 -19.67 11.78 -3.58
CA ASN A 320 -18.85 11.99 -4.79
C ASN A 320 -18.22 13.40 -4.76
N PRO A 321 -17.36 13.79 -5.72
CA PRO A 321 -16.74 15.11 -5.72
C PRO A 321 -17.71 16.30 -5.61
N GLN A 322 -18.96 16.16 -6.10
CA GLN A 322 -19.99 17.19 -5.98
C GLN A 322 -20.69 17.22 -4.62
N THR A 323 -20.94 16.06 -3.99
CA THR A 323 -21.73 15.96 -2.75
C THR A 323 -20.93 15.67 -1.48
N MET A 324 -19.64 15.36 -1.59
CA MET A 324 -18.85 14.84 -0.47
C MET A 324 -18.82 15.75 0.76
N MET A 325 -18.92 17.07 0.57
CA MET A 325 -18.92 18.01 1.70
C MET A 325 -20.21 17.96 2.51
N ASP A 326 -21.34 17.58 1.90
CA ASP A 326 -22.62 17.37 2.61
C ASP A 326 -22.56 16.11 3.50
N HIS A 327 -21.65 15.18 3.17
CA HIS A 327 -21.39 13.96 3.91
C HIS A 327 -20.23 14.06 4.91
N ALA A 328 -19.72 15.27 5.16
CA ALA A 328 -18.62 15.53 6.10
C ALA A 328 -19.06 15.52 7.59
N ASN A 329 -20.05 14.69 7.92
CA ASN A 329 -20.60 14.53 9.26
C ASN A 329 -20.01 13.27 9.94
N TYR A 330 -19.36 13.45 11.08
CA TYR A 330 -18.84 12.35 11.91
C TYR A 330 -19.30 12.59 13.35
N PRO A 331 -19.53 11.53 14.13
CA PRO A 331 -19.73 11.69 15.57
C PRO A 331 -18.55 12.45 16.19
N GLU A 332 -18.85 13.27 17.18
CA GLU A 332 -17.87 14.17 17.78
C GLU A 332 -16.70 13.37 18.37
N GLY A 333 -15.47 13.70 17.95
CA GLY A 333 -14.26 13.01 18.39
C GLY A 333 -13.97 11.65 17.73
N GLU A 334 -14.88 11.11 16.91
CA GLU A 334 -14.77 9.73 16.38
C GLU A 334 -14.29 9.65 14.92
N VAL A 335 -13.93 10.77 14.29
CA VAL A 335 -13.58 10.79 12.86
C VAL A 335 -12.45 9.82 12.49
N VAL A 336 -11.47 9.63 13.37
CA VAL A 336 -10.36 8.69 13.13
C VAL A 336 -10.88 7.25 13.04
N ASP A 337 -11.71 6.87 14.01
CA ASP A 337 -12.27 5.53 14.16
C ASP A 337 -13.23 5.18 13.03
N VAL A 338 -14.13 6.11 12.70
CA VAL A 338 -15.10 5.95 11.62
C VAL A 338 -14.38 5.82 10.28
N VAL A 339 -13.40 6.69 10.00
CA VAL A 339 -12.64 6.65 8.74
C VAL A 339 -11.84 5.35 8.62
N ALA A 340 -11.22 4.88 9.71
CA ALA A 340 -10.51 3.60 9.74
C ALA A 340 -11.46 2.42 9.49
N SER A 341 -12.62 2.39 10.14
CA SER A 341 -13.59 1.30 9.98
C SER A 341 -14.18 1.24 8.58
N GLU A 342 -14.62 2.38 8.03
CA GLU A 342 -15.20 2.46 6.69
C GLU A 342 -14.18 2.08 5.61
N LEU A 343 -12.91 2.49 5.75
CA LEU A 343 -11.86 2.09 4.82
C LEU A 343 -11.51 0.60 4.95
N ALA A 344 -11.44 0.06 6.18
CA ALA A 344 -11.20 -1.37 6.39
C ALA A 344 -12.29 -2.22 5.74
N GLU A 345 -13.57 -1.82 5.81
CA GLU A 345 -14.66 -2.49 5.10
C GLU A 345 -14.48 -2.49 3.58
N ARG A 346 -13.91 -1.41 3.02
CA ARG A 346 -13.60 -1.34 1.58
C ARG A 346 -12.46 -2.27 1.19
N LEU A 347 -11.40 -2.31 1.99
CA LEU A 347 -10.29 -3.24 1.77
C LEU A 347 -10.75 -4.70 1.90
N ASP A 348 -11.62 -5.02 2.87
CA ASP A 348 -12.20 -6.35 3.02
C ASP A 348 -13.11 -6.70 1.82
N ALA A 349 -13.87 -5.74 1.29
CA ALA A 349 -14.67 -5.95 0.08
C ALA A 349 -13.80 -6.16 -1.17
N ALA A 350 -12.65 -5.47 -1.26
CA ALA A 350 -11.67 -5.68 -2.33
C ALA A 350 -11.11 -7.10 -2.30
N GLN A 351 -10.71 -7.57 -1.11
CA GLN A 351 -10.21 -8.93 -0.93
C GLN A 351 -11.27 -9.98 -1.28
N ARG A 352 -12.52 -9.81 -0.82
CA ARG A 352 -13.64 -10.69 -1.21
C ARG A 352 -13.94 -10.71 -2.71
N ALA A 353 -13.62 -9.62 -3.42
CA ALA A 353 -13.73 -9.58 -4.88
C ALA A 353 -12.57 -10.30 -5.60
N GLY A 354 -11.56 -10.80 -4.87
CA GLY A 354 -10.38 -11.48 -5.42
C GLY A 354 -9.14 -10.60 -5.55
N ILE A 355 -9.16 -9.36 -5.06
CA ILE A 355 -7.98 -8.48 -5.08
C ILE A 355 -7.01 -8.93 -3.97
N TYR A 356 -5.81 -9.33 -4.36
CA TYR A 356 -4.79 -9.75 -3.41
C TYR A 356 -4.36 -8.59 -2.50
N ARG A 357 -4.16 -8.88 -1.21
CA ARG A 357 -3.78 -7.90 -0.18
C ARG A 357 -2.54 -7.10 -0.57
N PHE A 358 -1.54 -7.76 -1.16
CA PHE A 358 -0.29 -7.13 -1.58
C PHE A 358 -0.44 -6.11 -2.73
N ASN A 359 -1.63 -6.02 -3.34
CA ASN A 359 -1.96 -5.00 -4.33
C ASN A 359 -2.70 -3.80 -3.72
N LEU A 360 -3.01 -3.78 -2.42
CA LEU A 360 -3.83 -2.72 -1.82
C LEU A 360 -2.99 -1.73 -1.01
N ILE A 361 -3.22 -0.44 -1.25
CA ILE A 361 -2.65 0.69 -0.51
C ILE A 361 -3.81 1.52 0.05
N ALA A 362 -3.76 1.89 1.32
CA ALA A 362 -4.81 2.64 1.99
C ALA A 362 -4.51 4.14 2.04
N ASP A 363 -5.52 4.99 1.83
CA ASP A 363 -5.44 6.44 2.04
C ASP A 363 -6.62 6.94 2.90
N PRO A 364 -6.38 7.64 4.03
CA PRO A 364 -7.46 8.20 4.87
C PRO A 364 -8.28 9.30 4.18
N GLY A 365 -7.85 9.81 3.03
CA GLY A 365 -8.58 10.75 2.19
C GLY A 365 -8.72 12.13 2.81
N LEU A 366 -7.58 12.77 3.11
CA LEU A 366 -7.58 14.14 3.66
C LEU A 366 -8.24 15.12 2.67
N GLY A 367 -9.19 15.91 3.17
CA GLY A 367 -9.97 16.87 2.41
C GLY A 367 -11.12 16.28 1.60
N PHE A 368 -11.40 14.98 1.71
CA PHE A 368 -12.52 14.31 1.06
C PHE A 368 -13.60 13.93 2.09
N ALA A 369 -14.75 14.58 2.00
CA ALA A 369 -15.84 14.52 2.98
C ALA A 369 -15.38 14.83 4.41
N LYS A 370 -14.55 15.86 4.60
CA LYS A 370 -13.93 16.22 5.89
C LYS A 370 -13.71 17.72 6.02
N HIS A 371 -14.15 18.31 7.14
CA HIS A 371 -13.83 19.69 7.51
C HIS A 371 -12.41 19.80 8.10
N SER A 372 -11.92 21.02 8.31
CA SER A 372 -10.54 21.26 8.76
C SER A 372 -10.20 20.55 10.09
N ASN A 373 -11.09 20.65 11.08
CA ASN A 373 -10.96 19.95 12.37
C ASN A 373 -10.83 18.42 12.20
N HIS A 374 -11.62 17.82 11.29
CA HIS A 374 -11.56 16.40 10.97
C HIS A 374 -10.21 16.00 10.35
N ASN A 375 -9.70 16.81 9.42
CA ASN A 375 -8.40 16.56 8.79
C ASN A 375 -7.24 16.68 9.80
N ILE A 376 -7.30 17.65 10.70
CA ILE A 376 -6.30 17.83 11.77
C ILE A 376 -6.36 16.65 12.75
N ALA A 377 -7.56 16.21 13.14
CA ALA A 377 -7.74 15.05 14.01
C ALA A 377 -7.16 13.77 13.38
N LEU A 378 -7.36 13.55 12.08
CA LEU A 378 -6.77 12.42 11.35
C LEU A 378 -5.25 12.49 11.26
N LEU A 379 -4.68 13.67 10.96
CA LEU A 379 -3.22 13.83 10.96
C LEU A 379 -2.63 13.54 12.34
N ARG A 380 -3.24 14.06 13.40
CA ARG A 380 -2.81 13.77 14.78
C ARG A 380 -2.97 12.30 15.14
N GLY A 381 -4.02 11.65 14.63
CA GLY A 381 -4.39 10.28 14.95
C GLY A 381 -3.89 9.21 13.98
N LEU A 382 -2.81 9.45 13.22
CA LEU A 382 -2.32 8.49 12.21
C LEU A 382 -1.97 7.11 12.79
N GLU A 383 -1.36 7.05 13.98
CA GLU A 383 -1.05 5.78 14.65
C GLU A 383 -2.32 4.99 15.00
N ARG A 384 -3.29 5.66 15.64
CA ARG A 384 -4.61 5.07 15.95
C ARG A 384 -5.33 4.63 14.68
N PHE A 385 -5.29 5.45 13.63
CA PHE A 385 -5.87 5.11 12.33
C PHE A 385 -5.28 3.82 11.77
N ARG A 386 -3.94 3.65 11.79
CA ARG A 386 -3.26 2.42 11.35
C ARG A 386 -3.66 1.20 12.16
N GLU A 387 -3.70 1.35 13.48
CA GLU A 387 -4.06 0.28 14.41
C GLU A 387 -5.49 -0.22 14.11
N LEU A 388 -6.46 0.71 14.06
CA LEU A 388 -7.86 0.41 13.80
C LEU A 388 -8.08 -0.16 12.39
N LEU A 389 -7.41 0.39 11.37
CA LEU A 389 -7.49 -0.09 9.98
C LEU A 389 -6.99 -1.54 9.85
N SER A 390 -5.96 -1.89 10.62
CA SER A 390 -5.35 -3.22 10.58
C SER A 390 -6.23 -4.27 11.28
N ARG A 391 -7.08 -3.87 12.24
CA ARG A 391 -8.00 -4.77 12.98
C ARG A 391 -7.25 -5.99 13.58
N GLY A 392 -6.07 -5.74 14.16
CA GLY A 392 -5.21 -6.79 14.73
C GLY A 392 -4.43 -7.64 13.71
N ARG A 393 -4.60 -7.40 12.40
CA ARG A 393 -3.77 -7.99 11.33
C ARG A 393 -2.49 -7.17 11.11
N GLY A 394 -1.63 -7.63 10.21
CA GLY A 394 -0.46 -6.85 9.79
C GLY A 394 -0.85 -5.57 9.05
N GLU A 395 -0.03 -4.53 9.18
CA GLU A 395 -0.37 -3.20 8.67
C GLU A 395 -0.52 -3.14 7.15
N TRP A 396 -1.35 -2.20 6.71
CA TRP A 396 -1.55 -1.84 5.32
C TRP A 396 -0.51 -0.80 4.88
N PRO A 397 0.04 -0.89 3.65
CA PRO A 397 0.75 0.21 3.04
C PRO A 397 -0.13 1.47 3.01
N MET A 398 0.44 2.62 3.33
CA MET A 398 -0.31 3.87 3.47
C MET A 398 0.18 4.98 2.54
N LEU A 399 -0.77 5.57 1.81
CA LEU A 399 -0.58 6.82 1.11
C LEU A 399 -1.23 7.97 1.87
N LEU A 400 -0.60 9.15 1.84
CA LEU A 400 -1.19 10.37 2.40
C LEU A 400 -1.15 11.54 1.40
N GLY A 401 -2.34 12.00 0.99
CA GLY A 401 -2.52 13.18 0.16
C GLY A 401 -2.57 14.50 0.94
N VAL A 402 -1.41 15.07 1.28
CA VAL A 402 -1.32 16.31 2.10
C VAL A 402 -1.20 17.61 1.29
N SER A 403 -0.80 17.54 0.02
CA SER A 403 -0.32 18.73 -0.69
C SER A 403 -1.39 19.79 -1.00
N ARG A 404 -1.09 21.04 -0.63
CA ARG A 404 -1.87 22.26 -0.92
C ARG A 404 -3.33 22.22 -0.44
N LYS A 405 -3.63 21.36 0.53
CA LYS A 405 -4.95 21.25 1.15
C LYS A 405 -5.23 22.50 1.99
N ARG A 406 -6.42 23.09 1.83
CA ARG A 406 -6.81 24.35 2.50
C ARG A 406 -6.68 24.31 4.02
N PHE A 407 -6.95 23.16 4.65
CA PHE A 407 -6.88 23.06 6.12
C PHE A 407 -5.46 23.31 6.67
N LEU A 408 -4.41 23.15 5.84
CA LEU A 408 -3.03 23.43 6.25
C LEU A 408 -2.78 24.92 6.51
N GLU A 409 -3.63 25.81 5.99
CA GLU A 409 -3.55 27.24 6.26
C GLU A 409 -3.69 27.55 7.76
N GLN A 410 -4.42 26.71 8.50
CA GLN A 410 -4.56 26.83 9.96
C GLN A 410 -3.24 26.56 10.71
N PHE A 411 -2.30 25.81 10.12
CA PHE A 411 -0.98 25.60 10.71
C PHE A 411 -0.02 26.76 10.40
N ALA A 412 -0.23 27.44 9.28
CA ALA A 412 0.61 28.54 8.81
C ALA A 412 0.12 29.91 9.28
N ALA A 413 -1.16 30.03 9.65
CA ALA A 413 -1.68 31.18 10.36
C ALA A 413 -0.88 31.32 11.66
N ARG A 414 -0.09 32.39 11.76
CA ARG A 414 0.68 32.71 12.97
C ARG A 414 -0.29 32.73 14.15
N SER A 415 -0.26 31.72 14.99
CA SER A 415 -0.72 31.86 16.36
C SER A 415 0.22 32.87 17.04
N ALA A 416 -0.15 34.15 16.98
CA ALA A 416 0.03 34.96 18.18
C ALA A 416 -0.73 34.20 19.27
N THR A 417 0.01 33.77 20.30
CA THR A 417 -0.34 32.89 21.42
C THR A 417 -0.34 31.37 21.15
N LEU A 418 0.74 30.72 21.62
CA LEU A 418 0.68 29.34 22.12
C LEU A 418 -0.41 29.30 23.22
N PRO A 419 -1.31 28.31 23.25
CA PRO A 419 -2.28 28.21 24.33
C PRO A 419 -1.54 27.92 25.64
N ASP A 420 -1.66 28.82 26.61
CA ASP A 420 -1.31 28.51 28.00
C ASP A 420 -2.19 27.34 28.45
N ALA A 421 -1.56 26.33 29.02
CA ALA A 421 -2.21 25.13 29.53
C ALA A 421 -2.96 25.41 30.85
N ALA A 422 -3.84 26.40 30.89
CA ALA A 422 -4.75 26.68 32.01
C ALA A 422 -5.80 27.74 31.66
N ALA A 423 -6.76 27.44 30.79
CA ALA A 423 -7.97 28.26 30.69
C ALA A 423 -9.18 27.43 30.25
N THR A 424 -9.84 26.81 31.23
CA THR A 424 -11.25 26.44 31.11
C THR A 424 -12.10 27.72 31.11
N THR A 425 -12.75 28.05 29.99
CA THR A 425 -14.05 28.73 30.03
C THR A 425 -14.81 28.63 28.69
N SER A 426 -16.06 28.23 28.86
CA SER A 426 -17.23 28.25 27.98
C SER A 426 -17.30 29.27 26.83
N GLY A 427 -17.80 28.79 25.67
CA GLY A 427 -18.94 29.42 25.00
C GLY A 427 -18.66 30.34 23.80
N LYS A 428 -19.02 29.82 22.61
CA LYS A 428 -19.53 30.50 21.40
C LYS A 428 -18.87 31.80 20.94
N GLU A 429 -18.13 31.72 19.83
CA GLU A 429 -18.46 32.46 18.59
C GLU A 429 -17.60 31.93 17.43
N ALA A 430 -18.25 31.58 16.32
CA ALA A 430 -17.57 31.25 15.07
C ALA A 430 -17.01 32.54 14.48
N GLN A 431 -15.76 32.84 14.81
CA GLN A 431 -15.02 33.93 14.20
C GLN A 431 -14.88 33.63 12.70
N LYS A 432 -15.57 34.40 11.86
CA LYS A 432 -15.35 34.38 10.41
C LYS A 432 -13.91 34.80 10.17
N ASP A 433 -13.09 33.82 9.82
CA ASP A 433 -11.70 33.99 9.49
C ASP A 433 -11.58 34.86 8.22
N ASN A 434 -11.24 36.14 8.41
CA ASN A 434 -10.98 37.12 7.35
C ASN A 434 -9.54 37.01 6.81
N SER A 435 -8.85 35.89 7.04
CA SER A 435 -7.51 35.68 6.48
C SER A 435 -7.56 35.59 4.95
N VAL A 436 -6.65 36.33 4.31
CA VAL A 436 -6.41 36.21 2.87
C VAL A 436 -5.94 34.77 2.60
N PRO A 437 -6.59 34.01 1.69
CA PRO A 437 -6.19 32.65 1.40
C PRO A 437 -4.72 32.58 1.00
N LEU A 438 -3.98 31.64 1.56
CA LEU A 438 -2.57 31.46 1.19
C LEU A 438 -2.47 31.07 -0.29
N ASP A 439 -1.52 31.71 -0.98
CA ASP A 439 -1.17 31.31 -2.34
C ASP A 439 -0.58 29.88 -2.36
N ALA A 440 -0.37 29.34 -3.56
CA ALA A 440 0.13 27.98 -3.71
C ALA A 440 1.54 27.80 -3.12
N ALA A 441 2.38 28.83 -3.16
CA ALA A 441 3.76 28.77 -2.68
C ALA A 441 3.82 28.79 -1.15
N ALA A 442 3.01 29.63 -0.50
CA ALA A 442 2.87 29.66 0.95
C ALA A 442 2.32 28.33 1.50
N ARG A 443 1.42 27.67 0.76
CA ARG A 443 0.93 26.32 1.12
C ARG A 443 1.96 25.22 0.95
N ASP A 444 3.01 25.42 0.15
CA ASP A 444 4.07 24.43 -0.02
C ASP A 444 4.93 24.32 1.27
N PHE A 445 5.11 25.41 2.04
CA PHE A 445 5.75 25.35 3.36
C PHE A 445 4.93 24.56 4.40
N ALA A 446 3.62 24.82 4.47
CA ALA A 446 2.74 24.04 5.34
C ALA A 446 2.66 22.57 4.90
N THR A 447 2.72 22.32 3.59
CA THR A 447 2.83 20.97 3.02
C THR A 447 4.12 20.29 3.48
N ALA A 448 5.26 21.00 3.50
CA ALA A 448 6.52 20.46 3.98
C ALA A 448 6.42 19.99 5.44
N GLY A 449 5.76 20.77 6.31
CA GLY A 449 5.48 20.36 7.70
C GLY A 449 4.62 19.08 7.78
N ALA A 450 3.55 18.99 6.99
CA ALA A 450 2.70 17.81 6.95
C ALA A 450 3.42 16.56 6.39
N VAL A 451 4.32 16.73 5.42
CA VAL A 451 5.17 15.66 4.87
C VAL A 451 6.19 15.18 5.92
N THR A 452 6.80 16.10 6.67
CA THR A 452 7.68 15.73 7.80
C THR A 452 6.91 14.97 8.87
N TRP A 453 5.70 15.41 9.22
CA TRP A 453 4.82 14.67 10.14
C TRP A 453 4.52 13.26 9.65
N ALA A 454 4.14 13.11 8.37
CA ALA A 454 3.90 11.82 7.74
C ALA A 454 5.14 10.90 7.80
N ALA A 455 6.34 11.45 7.59
CA ALA A 455 7.59 10.72 7.67
C ALA A 455 7.89 10.18 9.08
N LEU A 456 7.40 10.85 10.13
CA LEU A 456 7.56 10.41 11.52
C LEU A 456 6.53 9.35 11.95
N HIS A 457 5.44 9.18 11.18
CA HIS A 457 4.32 8.29 11.51
C HIS A 457 4.21 7.13 10.50
N ASP A 458 5.36 6.66 10.00
CA ASP A 458 5.53 5.51 9.11
C ASP A 458 4.66 5.55 7.83
N VAL A 459 4.30 6.73 7.32
CA VAL A 459 3.59 6.83 6.02
C VAL A 459 4.50 6.36 4.88
N ASP A 460 4.00 5.48 4.03
CA ASP A 460 4.80 4.86 2.97
C ASP A 460 4.96 5.76 1.74
N ILE A 461 3.87 6.46 1.38
CA ILE A 461 3.80 7.28 0.18
C ILE A 461 3.18 8.64 0.52
N VAL A 462 3.80 9.73 0.10
CA VAL A 462 3.19 11.07 0.14
C VAL A 462 2.88 11.55 -1.26
N ARG A 463 1.67 12.07 -1.46
CA ARG A 463 1.20 12.59 -2.76
C ARG A 463 1.29 14.12 -2.81
N VAL A 464 2.17 14.65 -3.66
CA VAL A 464 2.55 16.08 -3.67
C VAL A 464 2.63 16.71 -5.06
N HIS A 465 2.34 18.02 -5.15
CA HIS A 465 2.54 18.83 -6.37
C HIS A 465 4.00 19.25 -6.56
N GLU A 466 4.69 19.53 -5.46
CA GLU A 466 6.06 20.03 -5.44
C GLU A 466 6.95 19.12 -4.60
N PRO A 467 7.74 18.21 -5.21
CA PRO A 467 8.59 17.28 -4.46
C PRO A 467 9.69 17.95 -3.64
N ALA A 468 10.05 19.20 -3.93
CA ALA A 468 11.00 19.95 -3.10
C ALA A 468 10.49 20.13 -1.65
N VAL A 469 9.18 20.06 -1.40
CA VAL A 469 8.64 20.07 -0.01
C VAL A 469 9.12 18.88 0.80
N CYS A 470 9.56 17.79 0.16
CA CYS A 470 10.15 16.64 0.81
C CYS A 470 11.57 16.90 1.33
N ASP A 471 12.25 17.96 0.87
CA ASP A 471 13.60 18.29 1.35
C ASP A 471 13.60 18.66 2.84
N ALA A 472 12.54 19.32 3.33
CA ALA A 472 12.39 19.60 4.76
C ALA A 472 12.36 18.31 5.59
N ALA A 473 11.59 17.31 5.15
CA ALA A 473 11.51 16.02 5.81
C ALA A 473 12.84 15.25 5.71
N ARG A 474 13.54 15.31 4.56
CA ARG A 474 14.87 14.71 4.39
C ARG A 474 15.88 15.32 5.37
N CYS A 475 15.92 16.65 5.49
CA CYS A 475 16.77 17.36 6.43
C CYS A 475 16.47 16.96 7.87
N PHE A 476 15.20 16.93 8.25
CA PHE A 476 14.78 16.54 9.60
C PHE A 476 15.24 15.11 9.95
N LEU A 477 14.96 14.14 9.07
CA LEU A 477 15.33 12.75 9.27
C LEU A 477 16.86 12.55 9.30
N TYR A 478 17.61 13.31 8.50
CA TYR A 478 19.07 13.30 8.54
C TYR A 478 19.59 13.74 9.91
N LEU A 479 19.09 14.86 10.45
CA LEU A 479 19.49 15.36 11.76
C LEU A 479 19.14 14.39 12.89
N GLN A 480 17.96 13.76 12.83
CA GLN A 480 17.53 12.76 13.81
C GLN A 480 18.46 11.53 13.81
N ARG A 481 18.87 11.07 12.63
CA ARG A 481 19.82 9.95 12.49
C ARG A 481 21.22 10.31 13.00
N ASP A 482 21.72 11.50 12.66
CA ASP A 482 23.02 11.99 13.13
C ASP A 482 23.06 12.05 14.66
N ALA A 483 22.02 12.63 15.28
CA ALA A 483 21.88 12.69 16.74
C ALA A 483 21.86 11.28 17.38
N ALA A 484 21.12 10.34 16.81
CA ALA A 484 21.07 8.96 17.30
C ALA A 484 22.44 8.25 17.19
N SER A 485 23.16 8.43 16.08
CA SER A 485 24.50 7.85 15.90
C SER A 485 25.54 8.39 16.89
N ARG A 486 25.50 9.70 17.20
CA ARG A 486 26.37 10.32 18.19
C ARG A 486 26.06 9.84 19.61
N SER A 487 24.78 9.71 19.95
CA SER A 487 24.38 9.16 21.25
C SER A 487 24.86 7.72 21.42
N ALA A 488 24.76 6.89 20.37
CA ALA A 488 25.25 5.51 20.40
C ALA A 488 26.78 5.45 20.56
N ALA A 489 27.52 6.30 19.85
CA ALA A 489 28.98 6.41 19.98
C ALA A 489 29.43 6.85 21.39
N ALA A 490 28.73 7.83 21.99
CA ALA A 490 29.02 8.30 23.35
C ALA A 490 28.72 7.25 24.43
N SER A 491 27.69 6.41 24.24
CA SER A 491 27.42 5.29 25.15
C SER A 491 28.49 4.19 25.07
N THR A 492 29.06 3.93 23.88
CA THR A 492 30.14 2.94 23.73
C THR A 492 31.49 3.43 24.29
N GLU A 493 31.77 4.74 24.27
CA GLU A 493 32.98 5.29 24.88
C GLU A 493 32.94 5.26 26.42
N ASN A 494 31.75 5.38 27.03
CA ASN A 494 31.59 5.28 28.48
C ASN A 494 31.65 3.83 29.03
N GLU A 495 31.49 2.80 28.20
CA GLU A 495 31.69 1.40 28.61
C GLU A 495 33.17 0.96 28.57
N THR A 496 34.05 1.71 27.88
CA THR A 496 35.50 1.43 27.84
C THR A 496 36.30 2.07 28.96
N CYS A 497 35.66 2.75 29.93
CA CYS A 497 36.29 3.30 31.12
C CYS A 497 35.68 2.74 32.41
N ALA A 498 35.74 1.42 32.60
CA ALA A 498 35.71 0.83 33.94
C ALA A 498 37.16 0.61 34.41
N PRO A 499 37.64 1.29 35.47
CA PRO A 499 38.97 1.04 36.00
C PRO A 499 39.00 -0.31 36.75
N TYR A 500 40.10 -1.05 36.56
CA TYR A 500 40.52 -2.17 37.42
C TYR A 500 40.66 -1.75 38.89
#